data_AF-A0A1B8AVP5-F1
#
_entry.id   AF-A0A1B8AVP5-F1
#
_cell.length_a   1.000
_cell.length_b   1.000
_cell.length_c   1.000
_cell.angle_alpha   90.00
_cell.angle_beta   90.00
_cell.angle_gamma   90.00
#
_symmetry.space_group_name_H-M   'P 1'
#
loop_
_entity.id
_entity.type
_entity.pdbx_description
1 polymer ?
#
loop_
_entity_poly.entity_id
_entity_poly.type
_entity_poly.pdbx_seq_one_letter_code
_entity_poly.pdbx_strand_id
1 'polypeptide(L)'
;MYPLGMSLRTLQELQKDNVFQQTLVTTALDQTLLGVNYLHDANVIHTDIHFDNLFIALTDDSILSTVEDNELHRPSARKYVDDAVIHISQYLLGGAGDLTVCDLVQVRIGNVHCTAEVKCRCRIALPRSFSA
;
A
#
# COMPACT_ATOMS: atom_id res chain seq x y z
N MET A 1 -5.15 8.71 -9.49
CA MET A 1 -4.59 7.58 -8.71
C MET A 1 -5.00 7.86 -7.29
N TYR A 2 -5.60 6.90 -6.59
CA TYR A 2 -5.95 7.12 -5.18
C TYR A 2 -4.68 7.01 -4.33
N PRO A 3 -4.53 7.83 -3.30
CA PRO A 3 -3.41 7.74 -2.37
C PRO A 3 -3.43 6.37 -1.68
N LEU A 4 -2.23 5.84 -1.41
CA LEU A 4 -2.07 4.59 -0.68
C LEU A 4 -2.13 4.88 0.82
N GLY A 5 -2.85 4.04 1.56
CA GLY A 5 -2.96 4.13 3.01
C GLY A 5 -1.85 3.33 3.68
N MET A 6 -2.21 2.17 4.20
CA MET A 6 -1.32 1.30 4.98
C MET A 6 -0.96 0.00 4.26
N SER A 7 0.13 -0.63 4.69
CA SER A 7 0.50 -1.97 4.22
C SER A 7 -0.36 -3.06 4.87
N LEU A 8 -0.37 -4.26 4.26
CA LEU A 8 -0.98 -5.42 4.88
C LEU A 8 -0.30 -5.79 6.19
N ARG A 9 1.03 -5.61 6.34
CA ARG A 9 1.68 -5.86 7.64
C ARG A 9 1.07 -4.99 8.73
N THR A 10 0.99 -3.68 8.49
CA THR A 10 0.42 -2.77 9.50
C THR A 10 -1.04 -3.12 9.78
N LEU A 11 -1.83 -3.53 8.78
CA LEU A 11 -3.21 -3.95 9.02
C LEU A 11 -3.30 -5.23 9.87
N GLN A 12 -2.35 -6.15 9.70
CA GLN A 12 -2.25 -7.37 10.49
C GLN A 12 -1.97 -7.04 11.97
N GLU A 13 -1.05 -6.10 12.23
CA GLU A 13 -0.67 -5.66 13.57
C GLU A 13 -1.82 -4.99 14.34
N LEU A 14 -2.81 -4.45 13.63
CA LEU A 14 -4.03 -3.91 14.22
C LEU A 14 -5.06 -4.98 14.60
N GLN A 15 -4.90 -6.22 14.13
CA GLN A 15 -5.79 -7.32 14.49
C GLN A 15 -5.46 -7.80 15.90
N LYS A 16 -6.50 -8.07 16.71
CA LYS A 16 -6.37 -8.50 18.11
C LYS A 16 -5.39 -9.66 18.32
N ASP A 17 -5.34 -10.59 17.37
CA ASP A 17 -4.50 -11.80 17.42
C ASP A 17 -3.44 -11.85 16.29
N ASN A 18 -3.23 -10.76 15.54
CA ASN A 18 -2.41 -10.74 14.32
C ASN A 18 -2.84 -11.75 13.24
N VAL A 19 -4.11 -12.14 13.24
CA VAL A 19 -4.68 -13.09 12.27
C VAL A 19 -5.71 -12.39 11.42
N PHE A 20 -5.59 -12.57 10.10
CA PHE A 20 -6.58 -12.09 9.16
C PHE A 20 -7.79 -13.01 9.05
N GLN A 21 -8.94 -12.41 8.75
CA GLN A 21 -10.10 -13.16 8.29
C GLN A 21 -9.80 -13.82 6.94
N GLN A 22 -10.29 -15.05 6.76
CA GLN A 22 -10.09 -15.84 5.54
C GLN A 22 -10.50 -15.09 4.26
N THR A 23 -11.59 -14.32 4.33
CA THR A 23 -12.10 -13.51 3.22
C THR A 23 -11.11 -12.45 2.76
N LEU A 24 -10.46 -11.76 3.72
CA LEU A 24 -9.42 -10.77 3.44
C LEU A 24 -8.21 -11.43 2.79
N VAL A 25 -7.75 -12.56 3.35
CA VAL A 25 -6.59 -13.31 2.81
C VAL A 25 -6.85 -13.74 1.37
N THR A 26 -8.03 -14.31 1.10
CA THR A 26 -8.39 -14.78 -0.25
C THR A 26 -8.40 -13.62 -1.24
N THR A 27 -9.03 -12.50 -0.87
CA THR A 27 -9.10 -11.30 -1.73
C THR A 27 -7.71 -10.69 -1.98
N ALA A 28 -6.87 -10.61 -0.94
CA ALA A 28 -5.52 -10.07 -1.05
C ALA A 28 -4.63 -10.96 -1.92
N LEU A 29 -4.73 -12.28 -1.79
CA LEU A 29 -4.01 -13.23 -2.65
C LEU A 29 -4.44 -13.11 -4.11
N ASP A 30 -5.74 -13.06 -4.39
CA ASP A 30 -6.26 -12.91 -5.75
C ASP A 30 -5.72 -11.64 -6.42
N GLN A 31 -5.79 -10.50 -5.72
CA GLN A 31 -5.27 -9.23 -6.24
C GLN A 31 -3.75 -9.23 -6.40
N THR A 32 -3.02 -9.84 -5.47
CA THR A 32 -1.56 -9.96 -5.56
C THR A 32 -1.16 -10.82 -6.75
N LEU A 33 -1.77 -11.99 -6.91
CA LEU A 33 -1.49 -12.89 -8.03
C LEU A 33 -1.83 -12.26 -9.37
N LEU A 34 -2.92 -11.49 -9.46
CA LEU A 34 -3.25 -10.77 -10.69
C LEU A 34 -2.20 -9.68 -11.01
N GLY A 35 -1.74 -8.94 -10.00
CA GLY A 35 -0.67 -7.95 -10.15
C GLY A 35 0.66 -8.57 -10.58
N VAL A 36 1.00 -9.73 -10.01
CA VAL A 36 2.19 -10.50 -10.38
C VAL A 36 2.07 -11.07 -11.80
N ASN A 37 0.90 -11.58 -12.19
CA ASN A 37 0.68 -12.05 -13.55
C ASN A 37 0.90 -10.93 -14.57
N TYR A 38 0.38 -9.73 -14.28
CA TYR A 38 0.62 -8.56 -15.12
C TYR A 38 2.11 -8.19 -15.23
N LEU A 39 2.85 -8.26 -14.12
CA LEU A 39 4.31 -8.05 -14.15
C LEU A 39 5.00 -9.09 -15.03
N HIS A 40 4.63 -10.36 -14.90
CA HIS A 40 5.21 -11.45 -15.68
C HIS A 40 4.90 -11.31 -17.19
N ASP A 41 3.69 -10.90 -17.56
CA ASP A 41 3.32 -10.62 -18.96
C ASP A 41 4.18 -9.50 -19.56
N ALA A 42 4.62 -8.55 -18.72
CA ALA A 42 5.55 -7.48 -19.10
C ALA A 42 7.04 -7.89 -19.01
N ASN A 43 7.35 -9.15 -18.72
CA ASN A 43 8.71 -9.66 -18.49
C ASN A 43 9.42 -8.96 -17.31
N VAL A 44 8.66 -8.69 -16.26
CA VAL A 44 9.10 -8.04 -15.02
C VAL A 44 8.94 -9.00 -13.84
N ILE A 45 9.95 -9.11 -13.00
CA ILE A 45 9.95 -9.93 -11.79
C ILE A 45 10.15 -9.00 -10.58
N HIS A 46 9.20 -8.96 -9.65
CA HIS A 46 9.28 -8.10 -8.45
C HIS A 46 10.43 -8.46 -7.50
N THR A 47 10.71 -9.75 -7.37
CA THR A 47 11.70 -10.39 -6.46
C THR A 47 11.50 -10.17 -4.96
N ASP A 48 10.75 -9.14 -4.54
CA ASP A 48 10.56 -8.81 -3.11
C ASP A 48 9.09 -8.63 -2.73
N ILE A 49 8.31 -9.71 -2.83
CA ILE A 49 6.87 -9.68 -2.49
C ILE A 49 6.68 -10.15 -1.06
N HIS A 50 6.23 -9.25 -0.19
CA HIS A 50 5.83 -9.52 1.18
C HIS A 50 4.80 -8.47 1.65
N PHE A 51 4.21 -8.69 2.83
CA PHE A 51 3.08 -7.88 3.34
C PHE A 51 3.38 -6.39 3.53
N ASP A 52 4.64 -6.00 3.66
CA ASP A 52 5.02 -4.59 3.76
C ASP A 52 4.95 -3.86 2.43
N ASN A 53 5.12 -4.60 1.33
CA ASN A 53 5.11 -4.10 -0.04
C ASN A 53 3.73 -4.20 -0.69
N LEU A 54 2.70 -4.59 0.08
CA LEU A 54 1.32 -4.69 -0.37
C LEU A 54 0.48 -3.62 0.35
N PHE A 55 0.14 -2.55 -0.35
CA PHE A 55 -0.55 -1.38 0.23
C PHE A 55 -2.02 -1.32 -0.18
N ILE A 56 -2.87 -0.94 0.75
CA ILE A 56 -4.30 -0.76 0.53
C ILE A 56 -4.55 0.70 0.15
N ALA A 57 -5.23 0.94 -0.97
CA ALA A 57 -5.60 2.28 -1.37
C ALA A 57 -6.63 2.91 -0.40
N LEU A 58 -6.54 4.22 -0.22
CA LEU A 58 -7.58 5.00 0.43
C LEU A 58 -8.80 5.10 -0.49
N THR A 59 -9.99 4.99 0.11
CA THR A 59 -11.27 5.17 -0.60
C THR A 59 -11.85 6.57 -0.41
N ASP A 60 -11.37 7.29 0.60
CA ASP A 60 -11.83 8.64 0.94
C ASP A 60 -10.62 9.55 1.18
N ASP A 61 -10.48 10.55 0.32
CA ASP A 61 -9.40 11.54 0.40
C ASP A 61 -9.61 12.54 1.54
N SER A 62 -10.81 12.61 2.14
CA SER A 62 -11.10 13.49 3.29
C SER A 62 -10.23 13.18 4.53
N ILE A 63 -9.75 11.94 4.63
CA ILE A 63 -8.81 11.50 5.65
C ILE A 63 -7.50 12.30 5.56
N LEU A 64 -7.06 12.66 4.35
CA LEU A 64 -5.84 13.44 4.15
C LEU A 64 -5.98 14.86 4.69
N SER A 65 -7.12 15.52 4.48
CA SER A 65 -7.39 16.84 5.05
C SER A 65 -7.40 16.79 6.57
N THR A 66 -7.98 15.74 7.16
CA THR A 66 -7.97 15.55 8.61
C THR A 66 -6.54 15.39 9.15
N VAL A 67 -5.68 14.70 8.40
CA VAL A 67 -4.26 14.50 8.76
C VAL A 67 -3.48 15.80 8.66
N GLU A 68 -3.70 16.57 7.60
CA GLU A 68 -3.11 17.90 7.43
C GLU A 68 -3.51 18.85 8.56
N ASP A 69 -4.80 18.92 8.89
CA ASP A 69 -5.30 19.72 10.00
C ASP A 69 -4.69 19.26 11.33
N ASN A 70 -4.61 17.95 11.57
CA ASN A 70 -3.99 17.42 12.78
C ASN A 70 -2.49 17.78 12.86
N GLU A 71 -1.74 17.69 11.77
CA GLU A 71 -0.32 18.02 11.75
C GLU A 71 -0.09 19.53 11.92
N LEU A 72 -1.01 20.37 11.43
CA LEU A 72 -0.98 21.81 11.63
C LEU A 72 -1.20 22.19 13.11
N HIS A 73 -2.20 21.57 13.77
CA HIS A 73 -2.56 21.90 15.14
C HIS A 73 -1.72 21.16 16.19
N ARG A 74 -1.24 19.96 15.87
CA ARG A 74 -0.49 19.06 16.76
C ARG A 74 0.67 18.42 16.00
N PRO A 75 1.74 19.18 15.78
CA PRO A 75 2.84 18.73 14.94
C PRO A 75 3.53 17.49 15.48
N SER A 76 3.82 16.56 14.59
CA SER A 76 4.50 15.32 14.90
C SER A 76 5.98 15.52 15.15
N ALA A 77 6.63 14.50 15.71
CA ALA A 77 8.08 14.46 15.79
C ALA A 77 8.68 14.61 14.40
N ARG A 78 9.57 15.58 14.24
CA ARG A 78 10.22 15.89 12.97
C ARG A 78 11.65 16.36 13.16
N LYS A 79 12.47 16.05 12.17
CA LYS A 79 13.88 16.45 12.11
C LYS A 79 14.07 17.44 10.97
N TYR A 80 14.79 18.52 11.24
CA TYR A 80 15.25 19.46 10.25
C TYR A 80 16.64 19.04 9.78
N VAL A 81 16.81 18.85 8.48
CA VAL A 81 18.09 18.49 7.84
C VAL A 81 18.25 19.40 6.63
N ASP A 82 19.19 20.34 6.71
CA ASP A 82 19.40 21.38 5.70
C ASP A 82 18.08 22.11 5.35
N ASP A 83 17.64 22.04 4.10
CA ASP A 83 16.39 22.64 3.59
C ASP A 83 15.17 21.69 3.67
N ALA A 84 15.32 20.50 4.27
CA ALA A 84 14.28 19.49 4.34
C ALA A 84 13.74 19.29 5.77
N VAL A 85 12.44 19.07 5.87
CA VAL A 85 11.77 18.66 7.12
C VAL A 85 11.30 17.22 6.98
N ILE A 86 11.91 16.32 7.74
CA ILE A 86 11.57 14.91 7.77
C ILE A 86 10.61 14.68 8.92
N HIS A 87 9.38 14.30 8.60
CA HIS A 87 8.35 13.97 9.59
C HIS A 87 8.38 12.48 9.89
N ILE A 88 8.01 12.09 11.11
CA ILE A 88 7.71 10.69 11.40
C ILE A 88 6.51 10.22 10.57
N SER A 89 6.55 8.97 10.11
CA SER A 89 5.44 8.38 9.37
C SER A 89 4.17 8.34 10.22
N GLN A 90 3.06 8.78 9.64
CA GLN A 90 1.73 8.62 10.23
C GLN A 90 0.96 7.53 9.50
N TYR A 91 0.28 6.68 10.26
CA TYR A 91 -0.58 5.64 9.71
C TYR A 91 -1.95 6.20 9.38
N LEU A 92 -2.38 6.04 8.13
CA LEU A 92 -3.70 6.42 7.65
C LEU A 92 -4.65 5.23 7.81
N LEU A 93 -5.40 5.23 8.90
CA LEU A 93 -6.49 4.29 9.14
C LEU A 93 -7.69 4.66 8.25
N GLY A 94 -8.16 3.72 7.44
CA GLY A 94 -9.31 3.94 6.54
C GLY A 94 -9.11 3.49 5.09
N GLY A 95 -8.02 2.79 4.79
CA GLY A 95 -7.87 2.10 3.50
C GLY A 95 -8.87 0.94 3.38
N ALA A 96 -9.84 1.05 2.48
CA ALA A 96 -10.72 -0.03 2.04
C ALA A 96 -10.69 -0.17 0.50
N GLY A 97 -9.64 0.31 -0.14
CA GLY A 97 -9.48 0.33 -1.59
C GLY A 97 -8.79 -0.91 -2.12
N ASP A 98 -8.43 -0.85 -3.41
CA ASP A 98 -7.68 -1.90 -4.08
C ASP A 98 -6.29 -2.11 -3.44
N LEU A 99 -5.81 -3.35 -3.44
CA LEU A 99 -4.43 -3.67 -3.07
C LEU A 99 -3.46 -3.34 -4.21
N THR A 100 -2.36 -2.69 -3.89
CA THR A 100 -1.31 -2.29 -4.83
C THR A 100 0.01 -2.92 -4.43
N VAL A 101 0.66 -3.61 -5.38
CA VAL A 101 2.04 -4.09 -5.25
C VAL A 101 2.98 -2.90 -5.40
N CYS A 102 3.81 -2.68 -4.39
CA CYS A 102 4.70 -1.52 -4.24
C CYS A 102 6.15 -1.97 -4.01
N ASP A 103 7.05 -1.00 -4.01
CA ASP A 103 8.50 -1.18 -3.88
C ASP A 103 9.16 -1.95 -5.03
N LEU A 104 9.44 -1.20 -6.08
CA LEU A 104 10.01 -1.71 -7.31
C LEU A 104 11.54 -1.60 -7.35
N VAL A 105 12.18 -1.28 -6.22
CA VAL A 105 13.62 -1.03 -6.16
C VAL A 105 14.42 -2.28 -6.52
N GLN A 106 13.90 -3.46 -6.19
CA GLN A 106 14.54 -4.74 -6.48
C GLN A 106 14.04 -5.42 -7.76
N VAL A 107 13.12 -4.78 -8.48
CA VAL A 107 12.52 -5.34 -9.68
C VAL A 107 13.56 -5.66 -10.75
N ARG A 108 13.41 -6.84 -11.36
CA ARG A 108 14.20 -7.28 -12.51
C ARG A 108 13.34 -7.26 -13.76
N ILE A 109 13.78 -6.51 -14.75
CA ILE A 109 13.18 -6.49 -16.09
C ILE A 109 14.04 -7.39 -16.97
N GLY A 110 13.44 -8.27 -17.76
CA GLY A 110 14.08 -9.41 -18.45
C GLY A 110 15.43 -9.14 -19.15
N ASN A 111 15.50 -9.10 -20.49
CA ASN A 111 16.80 -9.08 -21.21
C ASN A 111 17.57 -7.74 -21.08
N VAL A 112 17.16 -6.83 -20.20
CA VAL A 112 17.82 -5.55 -19.96
C VAL A 112 17.84 -5.27 -18.47
N HIS A 113 19.04 -5.31 -17.88
CA HIS A 113 19.31 -4.91 -16.50
C HIS A 113 19.16 -3.39 -16.33
N CYS A 114 17.94 -2.86 -16.36
CA CYS A 114 17.68 -1.47 -16.02
C CYS A 114 16.48 -1.41 -15.08
N THR A 115 16.70 -0.83 -13.91
CA THR A 115 15.67 -0.43 -12.95
C THR A 115 14.75 0.59 -13.60
N ALA A 116 13.53 0.18 -13.97
CA ALA A 116 12.49 1.10 -14.42
C ALA A 116 11.25 0.98 -13.52
N GLU A 117 10.55 2.10 -13.39
CA GLU A 117 9.35 2.27 -12.58
C GLU A 117 8.16 1.56 -13.25
N VAL A 118 7.78 0.38 -12.74
CA VAL A 118 6.66 -0.43 -13.25
C VAL A 118 5.39 -0.19 -12.45
N LYS A 119 4.55 0.75 -12.90
CA LYS A 119 3.28 1.06 -12.22
C LYS A 119 2.20 0.02 -12.54
N CYS A 120 2.01 -0.95 -11.65
CA CYS A 120 0.96 -1.97 -11.77
C CYS A 120 -0.38 -1.47 -11.23
N ARG A 121 -1.48 -1.71 -11.97
CA ARG A 121 -2.84 -1.33 -11.56
C ARG A 121 -3.78 -2.52 -11.75
N CYS A 122 -3.96 -3.32 -10.70
CA CYS A 122 -5.11 -4.21 -10.59
C CYS A 122 -6.27 -3.45 -9.95
N ARG A 123 -7.46 -3.53 -10.55
CA ARG A 123 -8.68 -2.92 -10.03
C ARG A 123 -9.66 -4.08 -9.75
N ILE A 124 -9.91 -4.42 -8.49
CA ILE A 124 -10.93 -5.41 -8.13
C ILE A 124 -11.65 -4.88 -6.88
N ALA A 125 -12.88 -4.42 -7.07
CA ALA A 125 -13.72 -3.89 -6.00
C ALA A 125 -13.89 -4.91 -4.85
N LEU A 126 -13.71 -4.44 -3.61
CA LEU A 126 -14.10 -5.19 -2.41
C LEU A 126 -15.62 -5.47 -2.45
N PRO A 127 -16.07 -6.66 -1.98
CA PRO A 127 -17.48 -6.88 -1.74
C PRO A 127 -17.96 -5.91 -0.63
N ARG A 128 -18.87 -5.02 -1.01
CA ARG A 128 -19.55 -4.11 -0.07
C ARG A 128 -20.40 -4.93 0.90
N SER A 129 -19.91 -5.18 2.10
CA SER A 129 -20.74 -5.45 3.27
C SER A 129 -19.92 -5.36 4.57
N PHE A 130 -19.80 -4.15 5.09
CA PHE A 130 -19.65 -3.92 6.53
C PHE A 130 -20.95 -3.25 6.98
N SER A 131 -21.90 -4.06 7.45
CA SER A 131 -22.93 -3.60 8.38
C SER A 131 -22.44 -3.98 9.77
N ALA A 132 -22.29 -2.98 10.63
CA ALA A 132 -22.37 -3.19 12.07
C ALA A 132 -23.79 -3.66 12.46
#